data_AF-K0PS00-F1
#
_entry.id   AF-K0PS00-F1
#
_cell.length_a   1.000
_cell.length_b   1.000
_cell.length_c   1.000
_cell.angle_alpha   90.00
_cell.angle_beta   90.00
_cell.angle_gamma   90.00
#
_symmetry.space_group_name_H-M   'P 1'
#
loop_
_entity.id
_entity.type
_entity.pdbx_description
1 polymer ?
#
loop_
_entity_poly.entity_id
_entity_poly.type
_entity_poly.pdbx_seq_one_letter_code
_entity_poly.pdbx_strand_id
1 'polypeptide(L)'
;MKVPADVYKASPRPYEGLPEISYPFHDRDAIVTNCGRLCIHRKKINISTVMAGQRLGLKQVDDGIWLVSFMHYDLGYIDLEQRTLQTINNPFGTRLSPMS
;
A
#
# COMPACT_ATOMS: atom_id res chain seq x y z
N MET A 1 7.71 35.45 18.81
CA MET A 1 7.32 34.23 18.08
C MET A 1 8.46 33.23 18.24
N LYS A 2 8.21 32.01 18.75
CA LYS A 2 9.27 30.99 18.85
C LYS A 2 9.53 30.38 17.48
N VAL A 3 10.78 30.08 17.15
CA VAL A 3 11.13 29.40 15.90
C VAL A 3 11.09 27.88 16.09
N PRO A 4 10.94 27.07 15.02
CA PRO A 4 10.90 25.62 15.14
C PRO A 4 12.09 25.02 15.92
N ALA A 5 13.29 25.61 15.77
CA ALA A 5 14.49 25.18 16.49
C ALA A 5 14.40 25.40 18.02
N ASP A 6 13.54 26.31 18.50
CA ASP A 6 13.30 26.54 19.93
C ASP A 6 12.38 25.49 20.56
N VAL A 7 11.62 24.76 19.73
CA VAL A 7 10.54 23.87 20.15
C VAL A 7 10.91 22.41 19.91
N TYR A 8 11.56 22.09 18.79
CA TYR A 8 11.94 20.73 18.43
C TYR A 8 13.36 20.40 18.90
N LYS A 9 13.49 19.28 19.60
CA LYS A 9 14.78 18.67 19.96
C LYS A 9 14.91 17.33 19.26
N ALA A 10 16.14 16.92 18.96
CA ALA A 10 16.40 15.61 18.40
C ALA A 10 15.80 14.51 19.29
N SER A 11 15.12 13.54 18.67
CA SER A 11 14.59 12.39 19.39
C SER A 11 15.76 11.57 19.96
N PRO A 12 15.71 11.16 21.24
CA PRO A 12 16.72 10.25 21.81
C PRO A 12 16.56 8.82 21.29
N ARG A 13 15.44 8.49 20.63
CA ARG A 13 15.20 7.17 20.08
C ARG A 13 15.98 7.00 18.78
N PRO A 14 16.91 6.03 18.69
CA PRO A 14 17.61 5.75 17.44
C PRO A 14 16.61 5.29 16.38
N TYR A 15 16.81 5.73 15.15
CA TYR A 15 16.01 5.27 14.01
C TYR A 15 16.62 3.98 13.46
N GLU A 16 15.90 2.87 13.62
CA GLU A 16 16.35 1.54 13.20
C GLU A 16 16.02 1.21 11.73
N GLY A 17 15.42 2.15 10.99
CA GLY A 17 14.92 1.92 9.64
C GLY A 17 13.46 1.47 9.62
N LEU A 18 12.96 1.21 8.41
CA LEU A 18 11.62 0.65 8.22
C LEU A 18 11.70 -0.88 8.30
N PRO A 19 10.76 -1.54 9.00
CA PRO A 19 10.70 -2.99 9.03
C PRO A 19 10.32 -3.55 7.66
N GLU A 20 10.74 -4.79 7.38
CA GLU A 20 10.31 -5.48 6.17
C GLU A 20 8.79 -5.79 6.25
N ILE A 21 8.03 -5.35 5.25
CA ILE A 21 6.57 -5.55 5.20
C ILE A 21 6.29 -6.94 4.70
N SER A 22 5.72 -7.85 5.50
CA SER A 22 5.31 -9.21 5.10
C SER A 22 3.79 -9.39 5.12
N TYR A 23 3.25 -10.24 4.23
CA TYR A 23 1.82 -10.50 4.07
C TYR A 23 1.47 -11.99 4.26
N PRO A 24 1.60 -12.54 5.48
CA PRO A 24 1.42 -13.98 5.73
C PRO A 24 -0.03 -14.48 5.57
N PHE A 25 -1.02 -13.57 5.58
CA PHE A 25 -2.44 -13.90 5.46
C PHE A 25 -3.00 -13.65 4.04
N HIS A 26 -2.12 -13.26 3.10
CA HIS A 26 -2.45 -13.09 1.70
C HIS A 26 -1.99 -14.31 0.91
N ASP A 27 -2.69 -14.63 -0.16
CA ASP A 27 -2.34 -15.79 -1.00
C ASP A 27 -1.03 -15.56 -1.75
N ARG A 28 -0.73 -14.29 -2.07
CA ARG A 28 0.50 -13.85 -2.74
C ARG A 28 0.91 -12.46 -2.31
N ASP A 29 2.17 -12.15 -2.54
CA ASP A 29 2.71 -10.81 -2.52
C ASP A 29 3.39 -10.49 -3.87
N ALA A 30 3.37 -9.22 -4.25
CA ALA A 30 4.05 -8.77 -5.47
C ALA A 30 4.58 -7.34 -5.32
N ILE A 31 5.72 -7.08 -5.95
CA ILE A 31 6.35 -5.77 -5.97
C ILE A 31 5.83 -4.98 -7.16
N VAL A 32 5.43 -3.74 -6.91
CA VAL A 32 5.03 -2.81 -7.97
C VAL A 32 6.27 -2.34 -8.72
N THR A 33 6.23 -2.47 -10.03
CA THR A 33 7.32 -2.02 -10.91
C THR A 33 7.45 -0.49 -10.92
N ASN A 34 8.59 0.02 -11.37
CA ASN A 34 8.89 1.47 -11.36
C ASN A 34 7.88 2.32 -12.16
N CYS A 35 7.14 1.73 -13.11
CA CYS A 35 6.08 2.41 -13.86
C CYS A 35 4.70 2.37 -13.16
N GLY A 36 4.63 1.95 -11.89
CA GLY A 36 3.38 1.89 -11.12
C GLY A 36 2.47 0.72 -11.50
N ARG A 37 3.02 -0.31 -12.13
CA ARG A 37 2.27 -1.50 -12.56
C ARG A 37 2.58 -2.71 -11.72
N LEU A 38 1.55 -3.49 -11.43
CA LEU A 38 1.64 -4.78 -10.79
C LEU A 38 1.48 -5.88 -11.83
N CYS A 39 2.39 -6.85 -11.83
CA CYS A 39 2.36 -7.98 -12.75
C CYS A 39 1.87 -9.22 -12.03
N ILE A 40 0.68 -9.71 -12.38
CA ILE A 40 0.07 -10.92 -11.81
C ILE A 40 -0.56 -11.75 -12.93
N HIS A 41 -0.41 -13.08 -12.89
CA HIS A 41 -0.97 -13.99 -13.90
C HIS A 41 -0.67 -13.60 -15.36
N ARG A 42 0.57 -13.12 -15.62
CA ARG A 42 1.01 -12.58 -16.94
C ARG A 42 0.20 -11.37 -17.44
N LYS A 43 -0.58 -10.74 -16.56
CA LYS A 43 -1.33 -9.50 -16.82
C LYS A 43 -0.63 -8.34 -16.12
N LYS A 44 -0.70 -7.17 -16.75
CA LYS A 44 -0.16 -5.91 -16.23
C LYS A 44 -1.33 -5.06 -15.77
N ILE A 45 -1.38 -4.75 -14.48
CA ILE A 45 -2.43 -3.95 -13.86
C ILE A 45 -1.84 -2.60 -13.46
N ASN A 46 -2.51 -1.51 -13.79
CA ASN A 46 -2.07 -0.18 -13.34
C ASN A 46 -2.54 0.03 -11.90
N ILE A 47 -1.60 0.33 -10.99
CA ILE A 47 -1.89 0.64 -9.58
C ILE A 47 -1.66 2.14 -9.36
N SER A 48 -0.40 2.53 -9.16
CA SER A 48 0.04 3.92 -9.00
C SER A 48 1.55 3.95 -8.98
N THR A 49 2.14 5.00 -9.54
CA THR A 49 3.60 5.24 -9.48
C THR A 49 4.09 5.48 -8.06
N VAL A 50 3.24 5.98 -7.16
CA VAL A 50 3.56 6.20 -5.73
C VAL A 50 3.90 4.88 -5.03
N MET A 51 3.37 3.77 -5.51
CA MET A 51 3.64 2.44 -4.96
C MET A 51 4.88 1.77 -5.59
N ALA A 52 5.61 2.43 -6.49
CA ALA A 52 6.80 1.85 -7.13
C ALA A 52 7.81 1.33 -6.08
N GLY A 53 8.26 0.08 -6.26
CA GLY A 53 9.18 -0.60 -5.35
C GLY A 53 8.54 -1.11 -4.05
N GLN A 54 7.26 -0.83 -3.80
CA GLN A 54 6.55 -1.33 -2.62
C GLN A 54 5.99 -2.74 -2.86
N ARG A 55 5.96 -3.53 -1.78
CA ARG A 55 5.35 -4.86 -1.75
C ARG A 55 3.87 -4.74 -1.38
N LEU A 56 3.00 -5.30 -2.20
CA LEU A 56 1.56 -5.37 -1.99
C LEU A 56 1.14 -6.80 -1.68
N GLY A 57 0.22 -6.96 -0.73
CA GLY A 57 -0.46 -8.22 -0.45
C GLY A 57 -1.62 -8.41 -1.40
N LEU A 58 -1.78 -9.63 -1.92
CA LEU A 58 -2.80 -10.02 -2.88
C LEU A 58 -3.57 -11.22 -2.33
N LYS A 59 -4.87 -11.03 -2.12
CA LYS A 59 -5.77 -12.07 -1.63
C LYS A 59 -6.85 -12.34 -2.66
N GLN A 60 -6.98 -13.59 -3.10
CA GLN A 60 -8.05 -13.97 -3.99
C GLN A 60 -9.36 -14.00 -3.20
N VAL A 61 -10.32 -13.19 -3.62
CA VAL A 61 -11.65 -13.09 -2.98
C VAL A 61 -12.72 -13.79 -3.79
N ASP A 62 -12.53 -13.89 -5.11
CA ASP A 62 -13.39 -14.63 -6.03
C ASP A 62 -12.58 -15.08 -7.26
N ASP A 63 -13.17 -15.84 -8.17
CA ASP A 63 -12.51 -16.22 -9.41
C ASP A 63 -12.20 -14.97 -10.25
N GLY A 64 -10.93 -14.79 -10.59
CA GLY A 64 -10.46 -13.60 -11.29
C GLY A 64 -10.44 -12.29 -10.49
N ILE A 65 -10.93 -12.25 -9.25
CA ILE A 65 -10.99 -11.04 -8.41
C ILE A 65 -10.03 -11.11 -7.23
N TRP A 66 -9.17 -10.10 -7.11
CA TRP A 66 -8.09 -10.06 -6.12
C TRP A 66 -8.13 -8.79 -5.29
N LEU A 67 -8.25 -8.90 -3.97
CA LEU A 67 -8.03 -7.79 -3.05
C LEU A 67 -6.54 -7.42 -3.00
N VAL A 68 -6.27 -6.13 -3.12
CA VAL A 68 -4.92 -5.56 -2.99
C VAL A 68 -4.83 -4.80 -1.68
N SER A 69 -3.87 -5.17 -0.85
CA SER A 69 -3.60 -4.49 0.41
C SER A 69 -2.17 -3.94 0.44
N PHE A 70 -2.02 -2.77 1.04
CA PHE A 70 -0.73 -2.20 1.43
C PHE A 70 -0.70 -2.02 2.94
N MET A 71 0.22 -2.70 3.62
CA MET A 71 0.28 -2.79 5.07
C MET A 71 -1.07 -3.25 5.67
N HIS A 72 -1.75 -2.36 6.39
CA HIS A 72 -3.05 -2.63 7.03
C HIS A 72 -4.23 -2.03 6.25
N TYR A 73 -3.98 -1.52 5.05
CA TYR A 73 -4.96 -0.80 4.26
C TYR A 73 -5.30 -1.56 2.99
N ASP A 74 -6.58 -1.76 2.76
CA ASP A 74 -7.09 -2.30 1.52
C ASP A 74 -7.18 -1.18 0.49
N LEU A 75 -6.51 -1.34 -0.65
CA LEU A 75 -6.49 -0.33 -1.71
C LEU A 75 -7.69 -0.50 -2.65
N GLY A 76 -8.08 -1.75 -2.92
CA GLY A 76 -9.08 -2.05 -3.93
C GLY A 76 -9.05 -3.49 -4.40
N TYR A 77 -9.89 -3.76 -5.39
CA TYR A 77 -10.03 -5.05 -6.04
C TYR A 77 -9.47 -5.00 -7.46
N ILE A 78 -8.61 -5.94 -7.81
CA ILE A 78 -8.18 -6.19 -9.18
C ILE A 78 -9.14 -7.17 -9.81
N ASP A 79 -9.67 -6.78 -10.97
CA ASP A 79 -10.33 -7.68 -11.90
C ASP A 79 -9.31 -8.14 -12.95
N LEU A 80 -9.02 -9.43 -13.00
CA LEU A 80 -8.07 -10.00 -13.95
C LEU A 80 -8.58 -9.98 -15.40
N GLU A 81 -9.88 -10.02 -15.63
CA GLU A 81 -10.47 -9.93 -16.96
C GLU A 81 -10.33 -8.52 -17.51
N GLN A 82 -10.79 -7.53 -16.75
CA GLN A 82 -10.76 -6.11 -17.12
C GLN A 82 -9.37 -5.48 -17.00
N ARG A 83 -8.47 -6.10 -16.23
CA ARG A 83 -7.11 -5.60 -15.93
C ARG A 83 -7.12 -4.24 -15.21
N THR A 84 -8.15 -4.00 -14.41
CA THR A 84 -8.38 -2.73 -13.71
C THR A 84 -8.31 -2.93 -12.21
N LEU A 85 -7.93 -1.86 -11.50
CA LEU A 85 -8.07 -1.76 -10.06
C LEU A 85 -9.33 -0.94 -9.76
N GLN A 86 -10.29 -1.52 -9.07
CA GLN A 86 -11.44 -0.83 -8.50
C GLN A 86 -11.10 -0.43 -7.07
N THR A 87 -10.87 0.87 -6.85
CA THR A 87 -10.52 1.40 -5.54
C THR A 87 -11.69 1.32 -4.58
N ILE A 88 -11.43 1.00 -3.32
CA ILE A 88 -12.46 1.15 -2.29
C ILE A 88 -12.65 2.64 -1.93
N ASN A 89 -13.87 3.00 -1.53
CA ASN A 89 -14.24 4.40 -1.26
C ASN A 89 -13.33 5.10 -0.23
N ASN A 90 -12.83 4.35 0.75
CA ASN A 90 -11.91 4.88 1.75
C ASN A 90 -10.88 3.82 2.17
N PRO A 91 -9.67 3.84 1.60
CA PRO A 91 -8.63 2.88 1.92
C PRO A 91 -8.13 2.99 3.38
N PHE A 92 -8.36 4.12 4.06
CA PHE A 92 -7.90 4.36 5.43
C PHE A 92 -9.00 4.17 6.50
N GLY A 93 -10.25 3.92 6.08
CA GLY A 93 -11.42 3.85 6.97
C GLY A 93 -11.65 5.13 7.79
N THR A 94 -12.51 5.06 8.80
CA THR A 94 -12.83 6.18 9.72
C THR A 94 -11.67 6.57 10.64
N ARG A 95 -10.52 5.89 10.53
CA ARG A 95 -9.43 5.93 11.52
C ARG A 95 -8.36 6.96 11.18
N LEU A 96 -8.76 8.09 10.63
CA LEU A 96 -7.89 9.24 10.46
C LEU A 96 -7.93 10.05 11.76
N SER A 97 -6.80 10.12 12.47
CA SER A 97 -6.61 11.14 13.49
C SER A 97 -6.79 12.51 12.83
N PRO A 98 -7.53 13.46 13.46
CA PRO A 98 -7.65 14.79 12.90
C PRO A 98 -6.25 15.35 12.65
N MET A 99 -6.02 15.87 11.44
CA MET A 99 -4.85 16.69 11.17
C MET A 99 -4.95 17.90 12.11
N SER A 100 -4.18 17.87 13.19
CA SER A 100 -4.09 18.95 14.16
C SER A 100 -3.00 19.94 13.78
#